data_AF-A0A850MPE8-F1
#
_entry.id   AF-A0A850MPE8-F1
#
_cell.length_a   1.000
_cell.length_b   1.000
_cell.length_c   1.000
_cell.angle_alpha   90.00
_cell.angle_beta   90.00
_cell.angle_gamma   90.00
#
_symmetry.space_group_name_H-M   'P 1'
#
loop_
_entity.id
_entity.type
_entity.pdbx_description
1 polymer ?
#
loop_
_entity_poly.entity_id
_entity_poly.type
_entity_poly.pdbx_seq_one_letter_code
_entity_poly.pdbx_strand_id
1 'polypeptide(L)'
;MFRDIWIIEKMGGRCLFHRSYGSLKLDPDLLSSFLTGLNAFSEAELGDTGIESIEMGNMKWVYINWEGKVLVVAAADKHDDTTALNHQLNVICTLFLGQFDIDKDENYFRNWGGNVTAFDQFSPKLNELIQSWEAVSQVTNIAKFMNLLEVYQQIFHAFAKVLPAIKPEGRAQLAKRMNAIKDNLPLIFQNISYGKTGWNVLSVLITAGQCTEDMLREGLQNILKSFINEMKAIFKQELFFEIAKKLVYPKLLADWIRIRELEIDSFLVEIFLS
;
A
#
# COMPACT_ATOMS: atom_id res chain seq x y z
N MET A 1 7.68 1.68 -1.29
CA MET A 1 8.64 2.79 -1.26
C MET A 1 10.05 2.26 -1.03
N PHE A 2 11.05 2.88 -1.66
CA PHE A 2 12.46 2.50 -1.45
C PHE A 2 12.93 2.82 -0.03
N ARG A 3 13.59 1.83 0.59
CA ARG A 3 14.30 1.96 1.87
C ARG A 3 15.76 2.29 1.65
N ASP A 4 16.37 1.67 0.64
CA ASP A 4 17.76 1.87 0.29
C ASP A 4 17.96 1.73 -1.21
N ILE A 5 18.88 2.51 -1.77
CA ILE A 5 19.22 2.48 -3.20
C ILE A 5 20.75 2.44 -3.32
N TRP A 6 21.24 1.52 -4.14
CA TRP A 6 22.64 1.36 -4.52
C TRP A 6 22.78 1.56 -6.03
N ILE A 7 23.84 2.26 -6.42
CA ILE A 7 24.31 2.32 -7.79
C ILE A 7 25.74 1.80 -7.78
N ILE A 8 25.97 0.74 -8.54
CA ILE A 8 27.15 -0.11 -8.41
C ILE A 8 27.81 -0.21 -9.78
N GLU A 9 29.13 -0.09 -9.82
CA GLU A 9 29.92 -0.42 -11.00
C GLU A 9 30.00 -1.95 -11.13
N LYS A 10 29.39 -2.50 -12.19
CA LYS A 10 29.05 -3.93 -12.26
C LYS A 10 30.28 -4.83 -12.32
N MET A 11 31.37 -4.43 -12.99
CA MET A 11 32.53 -5.29 -13.20
C MET A 11 33.36 -5.45 -11.92
N GLY A 12 33.52 -4.37 -11.14
CA GLY A 12 34.28 -4.36 -9.89
C GLY A 12 33.44 -4.50 -8.62
N GLY A 13 32.12 -4.41 -8.70
CA GLY A 13 31.21 -4.42 -7.54
C GLY A 13 31.34 -3.19 -6.64
N ARG A 14 31.99 -2.13 -7.11
CA ARG A 14 32.25 -0.91 -6.34
C ARG A 14 30.98 -0.09 -6.18
N CYS A 15 30.64 0.29 -4.95
CA CYS A 15 29.53 1.19 -4.68
C CYS A 15 29.85 2.59 -5.19
N LEU A 16 29.19 3.04 -6.26
CA LEU A 16 29.34 4.39 -6.79
C LEU A 16 28.54 5.38 -5.95
N PHE A 17 27.35 4.97 -5.53
CA PHE A 17 26.44 5.80 -4.76
C PHE A 17 25.52 4.93 -3.91
N HIS A 18 25.29 5.34 -2.67
CA HIS A 18 24.29 4.73 -1.78
C HIS A 18 23.48 5.82 -1.09
N ARG A 19 22.17 5.55 -0.96
CA ARG A 19 21.27 6.37 -0.16
C ARG A 19 20.34 5.49 0.64
N SER A 20 20.31 5.74 1.95
CA SER A 20 19.36 5.11 2.87
C SER A 20 18.27 6.09 3.29
N TYR A 21 17.04 5.63 3.20
CA TYR A 21 15.83 6.24 3.74
C TYR A 21 15.26 5.40 4.91
N GLY A 22 15.78 4.19 5.11
CA GLY A 22 15.42 3.30 6.19
C GLY A 22 16.30 3.43 7.44
N SER A 23 16.04 2.57 8.42
CA SER A 23 16.82 2.46 9.66
C SER A 23 17.93 1.41 9.61
N LEU A 24 18.08 0.72 8.46
CA LEU A 24 19.00 -0.40 8.31
C LEU A 24 20.43 0.15 8.16
N LYS A 25 21.29 -0.18 9.12
CA LYS A 25 22.71 0.19 9.08
C LYS A 25 23.50 -0.92 8.41
N LEU A 26 23.56 -0.90 7.08
CA LEU A 26 24.44 -1.77 6.30
C LEU A 26 25.68 -1.01 5.85
N ASP A 27 26.78 -1.74 5.73
CA ASP A 27 27.97 -1.27 5.03
C ASP A 27 27.69 -1.26 3.52
N PRO A 28 27.69 -0.10 2.85
CA PRO A 28 27.33 -0.01 1.45
C PRO A 28 28.28 -0.76 0.51
N ASP A 29 29.58 -0.81 0.83
CA ASP A 29 30.61 -1.43 -0.01
C ASP A 29 30.59 -2.95 0.10
N LEU A 30 30.35 -3.46 1.32
CA LEU A 30 30.16 -4.90 1.53
C LEU A 30 28.91 -5.39 0.78
N LEU A 31 27.82 -4.63 0.89
CA LEU A 31 26.57 -5.03 0.27
C LEU A 31 26.63 -4.90 -1.25
N SER A 32 27.26 -3.86 -1.81
CA SER A 32 27.40 -3.72 -3.27
C SER A 32 28.13 -4.90 -3.89
N SER A 33 29.19 -5.37 -3.23
CA SER A 33 29.97 -6.55 -3.64
C SER A 33 29.11 -7.81 -3.61
N PHE A 34 28.32 -8.00 -2.55
CA PHE A 34 27.40 -9.14 -2.42
C PHE A 34 26.30 -9.13 -3.50
N LEU A 35 25.63 -7.99 -3.71
CA LEU A 35 24.54 -7.85 -4.69
C LEU A 35 25.04 -8.07 -6.12
N THR A 36 26.26 -7.60 -6.42
CA THR A 36 26.91 -7.82 -7.71
C THR A 36 27.21 -9.30 -7.92
N GLY A 37 27.81 -9.97 -6.93
CA GLY A 37 28.10 -11.40 -6.99
C GLY A 37 26.83 -12.25 -7.13
N LEU A 38 25.77 -11.89 -6.41
CA LEU A 38 24.47 -12.56 -6.50
C LEU A 38 23.86 -12.42 -7.91
N ASN A 39 23.90 -11.21 -8.49
CA ASN A 39 23.43 -10.99 -9.84
C ASN A 39 24.28 -11.76 -10.88
N ALA A 40 25.61 -11.74 -10.75
CA ALA A 40 26.51 -12.47 -11.65
C ALA A 40 26.29 -13.99 -11.58
N PHE A 41 26.04 -14.53 -10.39
CA PHE A 41 25.65 -15.93 -10.23
C PHE A 41 24.34 -16.24 -10.95
N SER A 42 23.33 -15.39 -10.80
CA SER A 42 22.06 -15.54 -11.52
C SER A 42 22.25 -15.50 -13.04
N GLU A 43 23.10 -14.59 -13.55
CA GLU A 43 23.41 -14.50 -14.99
C GLU A 43 24.06 -15.78 -15.51
N ALA A 44 25.01 -16.34 -14.75
CA ALA A 44 25.74 -17.54 -15.14
C ALA A 44 24.88 -18.81 -15.12
N GLU A 45 23.99 -18.95 -14.13
CA GLU A 45 23.26 -20.20 -13.88
C GLU A 45 21.84 -20.20 -14.46
N LEU A 46 21.20 -19.03 -14.58
CA LEU A 46 19.77 -18.89 -14.93
C LEU A 46 19.55 -18.14 -16.25
N GLY A 47 20.63 -17.69 -16.91
CA GLY A 47 20.62 -17.01 -18.21
C GLY A 47 21.00 -15.53 -18.13
N ASP A 48 21.39 -14.96 -19.27
CA ASP A 48 22.07 -13.64 -19.39
C ASP A 48 21.25 -12.41 -18.93
N THR A 49 20.05 -12.59 -18.39
CA THR A 49 19.15 -11.51 -17.94
C THR A 49 19.46 -11.04 -16.52
N GLY A 50 20.02 -11.91 -15.68
CA GLY A 50 20.31 -11.62 -14.27
C GLY A 50 19.06 -11.56 -13.41
N ILE A 51 19.14 -10.83 -12.29
CA ILE A 51 18.03 -10.68 -11.35
C ILE A 51 17.18 -9.50 -11.79
N GLU A 52 15.86 -9.68 -11.91
CA GLU A 52 14.92 -8.56 -12.03
C GLU A 52 14.42 -8.13 -10.64
N SER A 53 14.01 -9.11 -9.83
CA SER A 53 13.68 -8.89 -8.43
C SER A 53 13.84 -10.16 -7.60
N ILE A 54 14.08 -9.99 -6.30
CA ILE A 54 14.15 -11.09 -5.33
C ILE A 54 13.57 -10.65 -3.99
N GLU A 55 12.79 -11.53 -3.35
CA GLU A 55 12.30 -11.32 -2.00
C GLU A 55 13.27 -11.96 -1.00
N MET A 56 13.81 -11.16 -0.09
CA MET A 56 14.72 -11.62 0.95
C MET A 56 14.21 -11.13 2.32
N GLY A 57 13.66 -12.06 3.10
CA GLY A 57 13.00 -11.73 4.37
C GLY A 57 11.75 -10.90 4.16
N ASN A 58 11.66 -9.76 4.85
CA ASN A 58 10.53 -8.83 4.73
C ASN A 58 10.83 -7.66 3.76
N MET A 59 11.74 -7.87 2.81
CA MET A 59 12.13 -6.86 1.84
C MET A 59 12.07 -7.44 0.43
N LYS A 60 11.68 -6.58 -0.50
CA LYS A 60 11.79 -6.82 -1.94
C LYS A 60 12.99 -6.07 -2.47
N TRP A 61 13.81 -6.75 -3.26
CA TRP A 61 14.99 -6.19 -3.90
C TRP A 61 14.75 -6.16 -5.39
N VAL A 62 14.99 -5.01 -6.02
CA VAL A 62 14.72 -4.77 -7.43
C VAL A 62 16.02 -4.34 -8.10
N TYR A 63 16.30 -4.88 -9.28
CA TYR A 63 17.57 -4.77 -9.96
C TYR A 63 17.37 -4.21 -11.37
N ILE A 64 18.27 -3.30 -11.76
CA ILE A 64 18.39 -2.82 -13.13
C ILE A 64 19.84 -2.95 -13.54
N ASN A 65 20.06 -3.73 -14.59
CA ASN A 65 21.35 -3.84 -15.25
C ASN A 65 21.36 -2.91 -16.47
N TRP A 66 22.13 -1.83 -16.39
CA TRP A 66 22.30 -0.90 -17.49
C TRP A 66 23.56 -1.23 -18.29
N GLU A 67 23.36 -1.72 -19.51
CA GLU A 67 24.39 -2.07 -20.50
C GLU A 67 25.54 -2.95 -19.97
N GLY A 68 25.33 -3.72 -18.90
CA GLY A 68 26.40 -4.50 -18.27
C GLY A 68 27.49 -3.67 -17.58
N LYS A 69 27.31 -2.35 -17.43
CA LYS A 69 28.29 -1.44 -16.82
C LYS A 69 27.88 -1.00 -15.42
N VAL A 70 26.59 -0.71 -15.23
CA VAL A 70 26.05 -0.22 -13.97
C VAL A 70 24.93 -1.15 -13.51
N LEU A 71 25.01 -1.55 -12.25
CA LEU A 71 23.95 -2.27 -11.56
C LEU A 71 23.29 -1.32 -10.57
N VAL A 72 22.01 -1.00 -10.80
CA VAL A 72 21.20 -0.23 -9.86
C VAL A 72 20.33 -1.20 -9.08
N VAL A 73 20.41 -1.16 -7.77
CA VAL A 73 19.65 -2.06 -6.88
C VAL A 73 18.92 -1.23 -5.85
N ALA A 74 17.67 -1.57 -5.57
CA ALA A 74 16.93 -0.96 -4.48
C ALA A 74 16.27 -2.00 -3.58
N ALA A 75 16.26 -1.72 -2.29
CA ALA A 75 15.45 -2.45 -1.31
C ALA A 75 14.16 -1.66 -1.05
N ALA A 76 13.03 -2.34 -1.02
CA ALA A 76 11.70 -1.79 -0.79
C ALA A 76 10.88 -2.70 0.14
N ASP A 77 9.67 -2.26 0.49
CA ASP A 77 8.75 -3.10 1.24
C ASP A 77 8.30 -4.29 0.38
N LYS A 78 8.08 -5.43 1.02
CA LYS A 78 7.70 -6.67 0.32
C LYS A 78 6.40 -6.50 -0.48
N HIS A 79 5.49 -5.67 0.03
CA HIS A 79 4.16 -5.47 -0.55
C HIS A 79 4.11 -4.40 -1.66
N ASP A 80 5.23 -3.72 -1.93
CA ASP A 80 5.29 -2.73 -3.00
C ASP A 80 5.18 -3.37 -4.38
N ASP A 81 4.52 -2.69 -5.31
CA ASP A 81 4.37 -3.16 -6.70
C ASP A 81 5.73 -3.15 -7.45
N THR A 82 6.14 -4.33 -7.93
CA THR A 82 7.44 -4.51 -8.59
C THR A 82 7.56 -3.69 -9.87
N THR A 83 6.47 -3.54 -10.63
CA THR A 83 6.46 -2.78 -11.90
C THR A 83 6.69 -1.30 -11.66
N ALA A 84 6.00 -0.72 -10.67
CA ALA A 84 6.17 0.66 -10.26
C ALA A 84 7.59 0.92 -9.74
N LEU A 85 8.13 0.02 -8.90
CA LEU A 85 9.50 0.11 -8.42
C LEU A 85 10.51 0.07 -9.57
N ASN A 86 10.35 -0.85 -10.53
CA ASN A 86 11.21 -0.93 -11.71
C ASN A 86 11.17 0.36 -12.54
N HIS A 87 10.00 0.96 -12.73
CA HIS A 87 9.89 2.21 -13.47
C HIS A 87 10.60 3.36 -12.75
N GLN A 88 10.38 3.49 -11.44
CA GLN A 88 11.06 4.49 -10.60
C GLN A 88 12.58 4.30 -10.59
N LEU A 89 13.05 3.06 -10.47
CA LEU A 89 14.47 2.73 -10.46
C LEU A 89 15.12 3.01 -11.83
N ASN A 90 14.40 2.81 -12.95
CA ASN A 90 14.86 3.18 -14.29
C ASN A 90 15.01 4.71 -14.46
N VAL A 91 14.08 5.48 -13.88
CA VAL A 91 14.18 6.95 -13.85
C VAL A 91 15.42 7.38 -13.06
N ILE A 92 15.66 6.77 -11.90
CA ILE A 92 16.87 7.02 -11.08
C ILE A 92 18.13 6.70 -11.89
N CYS A 93 18.18 5.52 -12.52
CA CYS A 93 19.31 5.07 -13.34
C CYS A 93 19.62 6.08 -14.44
N THR A 94 18.63 6.41 -15.28
CA THR A 94 18.78 7.38 -16.38
C THR A 94 19.29 8.73 -15.89
N LEU A 95 18.73 9.24 -14.80
CA LEU A 95 19.10 10.55 -14.26
C LEU A 95 20.49 10.57 -13.63
N PHE A 96 20.94 9.46 -13.06
CA PHE A 96 22.29 9.31 -12.53
C PHE A 96 23.30 9.27 -13.67
N LEU A 97 23.08 8.39 -14.65
CA LEU A 97 23.98 8.22 -15.79
C LEU A 97 24.18 9.54 -16.54
N GLY A 98 23.09 10.25 -16.85
CA GLY A 98 23.14 11.53 -17.56
C GLY A 98 23.69 12.69 -16.72
N GLN A 99 23.67 12.61 -15.38
CA GLN A 99 24.28 13.65 -14.53
C GLN A 99 25.81 13.58 -14.53
N PHE A 100 26.37 12.37 -14.67
CA PHE A 100 27.81 12.13 -14.64
C PHE A 100 28.39 11.74 -16.01
N ASP A 101 27.58 11.89 -17.08
CA ASP A 101 27.93 11.58 -18.47
C ASP A 101 28.45 10.15 -18.67
N ILE A 102 28.00 9.20 -17.83
CA ILE A 102 28.40 7.78 -17.91
C ILE A 102 27.83 7.12 -19.17
N ASP A 103 26.66 7.58 -19.61
CA ASP A 103 25.99 7.14 -20.84
C ASP A 103 26.70 7.61 -22.12
N LYS A 104 27.59 8.60 -22.04
CA LYS A 104 28.26 9.21 -23.19
C LYS A 104 29.67 8.69 -23.43
N ASP A 105 30.28 8.01 -22.45
CA ASP A 105 31.62 7.43 -22.58
C ASP A 105 31.60 5.92 -22.29
N GLU A 106 31.76 5.11 -23.34
CA GLU A 106 31.85 3.65 -23.23
C GLU A 106 33.02 3.18 -22.35
N ASN A 107 34.07 3.99 -22.21
CA ASN A 107 35.25 3.70 -21.41
C ASN A 107 35.27 4.48 -20.09
N TYR A 108 34.16 5.07 -19.66
CA TYR A 108 34.08 5.90 -18.46
C TYR A 108 34.79 5.24 -17.27
N PHE A 109 34.41 4.02 -16.91
CA PHE A 109 34.99 3.31 -15.75
C PHE A 109 36.44 2.88 -15.92
N ARG A 110 36.95 2.80 -17.16
CA ARG A 110 38.38 2.53 -17.43
C ARG A 110 39.24 3.77 -17.20
N ASN A 111 38.70 4.95 -17.51
CA ASN A 111 39.37 6.23 -17.38
C ASN A 111 39.11 6.90 -16.02
N TRP A 112 38.09 6.45 -15.31
CA TRP A 112 37.69 6.98 -14.02
C TRP A 112 38.70 6.61 -12.93
N GLY A 113 39.24 7.62 -12.25
CA GLY A 113 40.25 7.48 -11.19
C GLY A 113 39.74 6.88 -9.87
N GLY A 114 38.54 6.31 -9.84
CA GLY A 114 38.00 5.62 -8.67
C GLY A 114 37.43 6.51 -7.56
N ASN A 115 37.32 7.83 -7.78
CA ASN A 115 36.75 8.74 -6.79
C ASN A 115 35.21 8.66 -6.78
N VAL A 116 34.64 7.98 -5.79
CA VAL A 116 33.19 7.82 -5.60
C VAL A 116 32.50 9.05 -5.00
N THR A 117 33.23 9.91 -4.27
CA THR A 117 32.64 11.09 -3.60
C THR A 117 32.01 12.10 -4.55
N ALA A 118 32.42 12.10 -5.82
CA ALA A 118 31.79 12.93 -6.84
C ALA A 118 30.31 12.61 -7.03
N PHE A 119 29.92 11.34 -6.81
CA PHE A 119 28.55 10.88 -7.01
C PHE A 119 27.59 11.31 -5.89
N ASP A 120 28.10 11.75 -4.73
CA ASP A 120 27.27 12.25 -3.63
C ASP A 120 26.40 13.46 -4.03
N GLN A 121 26.83 14.20 -5.06
CA GLN A 121 26.09 15.29 -5.68
C GLN A 121 24.74 14.86 -6.29
N PHE A 122 24.50 13.55 -6.43
CA PHE A 122 23.20 13.02 -6.85
C PHE A 122 22.15 13.05 -5.73
N SER A 123 22.57 13.09 -4.47
CA SER A 123 21.67 13.01 -3.30
C SER A 123 20.50 14.00 -3.34
N PRO A 124 20.68 15.30 -3.65
CA PRO A 124 19.57 16.25 -3.67
C PRO A 124 18.50 15.88 -4.70
N LYS A 125 18.93 15.46 -5.90
CA LYS A 125 18.04 15.06 -7.00
C LYS A 125 17.28 13.80 -6.67
N LEU A 126 17.95 12.81 -6.07
CA LEU A 126 17.28 11.59 -5.62
C LEU A 126 16.25 11.90 -4.51
N ASN A 127 16.60 12.72 -3.53
CA ASN A 127 15.68 13.10 -2.46
C ASN A 127 14.43 13.81 -3.00
N GLU A 128 14.57 14.69 -3.99
CA GLU A 128 13.43 15.37 -4.64
C GLU A 128 12.48 14.37 -5.31
N LEU A 129 13.03 13.39 -6.05
CA LEU A 129 12.22 12.33 -6.69
C LEU A 129 11.45 11.50 -5.66
N ILE A 130 12.14 11.05 -4.61
CA ILE A 130 11.53 10.22 -3.55
C ILE A 130 10.40 11.00 -2.85
N GLN A 131 10.66 12.25 -2.45
CA GLN A 131 9.65 13.10 -1.81
C GLN A 131 8.43 13.35 -2.71
N SER A 132 8.65 13.55 -4.02
CA SER A 132 7.57 13.71 -4.99
C SER A 132 6.69 12.47 -5.07
N TRP A 133 7.31 11.29 -5.19
CA TRP A 133 6.57 10.02 -5.26
C TRP A 133 5.86 9.68 -3.96
N GLU A 134 6.45 9.97 -2.80
CA GLU A 134 5.80 9.82 -1.49
C GLU A 134 4.56 10.70 -1.38
N ALA A 135 4.66 11.99 -1.75
CA ALA A 135 3.55 12.92 -1.69
C ALA A 135 2.37 12.46 -2.56
N VAL A 136 2.66 12.00 -3.79
CA VAL A 136 1.63 11.47 -4.69
C VAL A 136 1.00 10.19 -4.12
N SER A 137 1.81 9.25 -3.65
CA SER A 137 1.31 7.99 -3.07
C SER A 137 0.43 8.22 -1.85
N GLN A 138 0.78 9.16 -0.98
CA GLN A 138 -0.03 9.49 0.20
C GLN A 138 -1.41 10.04 -0.19
N VAL A 139 -1.47 10.94 -1.17
CA VAL A 139 -2.74 11.49 -1.67
C VAL A 139 -3.60 10.39 -2.28
N THR A 140 -3.02 9.50 -3.09
CA THR A 140 -3.74 8.36 -3.67
C THR A 140 -4.28 7.41 -2.60
N ASN A 141 -3.49 7.10 -1.57
CA ASN A 141 -3.92 6.22 -0.48
C ASN A 141 -5.07 6.83 0.33
N ILE A 142 -5.00 8.12 0.65
CA ILE A 142 -6.10 8.83 1.33
C ILE A 142 -7.37 8.79 0.46
N ALA A 143 -7.27 9.00 -0.85
CA ALA A 143 -8.41 8.91 -1.76
C ALA A 143 -9.04 7.50 -1.76
N LYS A 144 -8.22 6.44 -1.79
CA LYS A 144 -8.70 5.05 -1.66
C LYS A 144 -9.41 4.81 -0.33
N PHE A 145 -8.85 5.30 0.79
CA PHE A 145 -9.46 5.15 2.11
C PHE A 145 -10.79 5.88 2.22
N MET A 146 -10.87 7.11 1.69
CA MET A 146 -12.12 7.86 1.61
C MET A 146 -13.15 7.12 0.76
N ASN A 147 -12.73 6.53 -0.37
CA ASN A 147 -13.61 5.74 -1.20
C ASN A 147 -14.21 4.54 -0.46
N LEU A 148 -13.38 3.83 0.30
CA LEU A 148 -13.81 2.71 1.12
C LEU A 148 -14.82 3.16 2.19
N LEU A 149 -14.48 4.22 2.94
CA LEU A 149 -15.37 4.77 3.96
C LEU A 149 -16.74 5.19 3.40
N GLU A 150 -16.75 5.83 2.24
CA GLU A 150 -17.99 6.26 1.58
C GLU A 150 -18.90 5.08 1.22
N VAL A 151 -18.35 4.01 0.65
CA VAL A 151 -19.15 2.82 0.30
C VAL A 151 -19.79 2.21 1.56
N TYR A 152 -19.02 2.04 2.63
CA TYR A 152 -19.57 1.54 3.90
C TYR A 152 -20.59 2.51 4.50
N GLN A 153 -20.35 3.83 4.45
CA GLN A 153 -21.29 4.83 4.93
C GLN A 153 -22.63 4.74 4.19
N GLN A 154 -22.61 4.53 2.87
CA GLN A 154 -23.84 4.35 2.09
C GLN A 154 -24.63 3.11 2.52
N ILE A 155 -23.95 1.99 2.79
CA ILE A 155 -24.58 0.77 3.31
C ILE A 155 -25.24 1.05 4.66
N PHE A 156 -24.52 1.68 5.60
CA PHE A 156 -25.08 2.02 6.90
C PHE A 156 -26.25 3.00 6.81
N HIS A 157 -26.16 4.01 5.94
CA HIS A 157 -27.27 4.93 5.67
C HIS A 157 -28.49 4.22 5.08
N ALA A 158 -28.30 3.22 4.21
CA ALA A 158 -29.40 2.43 3.67
C ALA A 158 -30.15 1.69 4.78
N PHE A 159 -29.42 1.06 5.70
CA PHE A 159 -30.00 0.41 6.87
C PHE A 159 -30.60 1.38 7.89
N ALA A 160 -30.03 2.57 8.03
CA ALA A 160 -30.52 3.59 8.95
C ALA A 160 -31.99 3.96 8.70
N LYS A 161 -32.46 3.85 7.45
CA LYS A 161 -33.86 4.07 7.06
C LYS A 161 -34.85 3.13 7.75
N VAL A 162 -34.39 2.01 8.27
CA VAL A 162 -35.23 1.00 8.93
C VAL A 162 -35.26 1.18 10.44
N LEU A 163 -34.29 1.92 11.02
CA LEU A 163 -34.24 2.16 12.46
C LEU A 163 -35.54 2.76 13.01
N PRO A 164 -36.24 3.69 12.32
CA PRO A 164 -37.54 4.19 12.77
C PRO A 164 -38.65 3.12 12.91
N ALA A 165 -38.50 1.95 12.29
CA ALA A 165 -39.46 0.84 12.41
C ALA A 165 -39.18 -0.05 13.63
N ILE A 166 -37.97 -0.01 14.21
CA ILE A 166 -37.61 -0.77 15.41
C ILE A 166 -38.28 -0.13 16.63
N LYS A 167 -38.75 -0.92 17.60
CA LYS A 167 -39.27 -0.38 18.87
C LYS A 167 -38.17 0.41 19.62
N PRO A 168 -38.51 1.46 20.40
CA PRO A 168 -37.52 2.29 21.10
C PRO A 168 -36.52 1.49 21.96
N GLU A 169 -36.99 0.48 22.69
CA GLU A 169 -36.16 -0.41 23.50
C GLU A 169 -35.14 -1.19 22.65
N GLY A 170 -35.59 -1.76 21.52
CA GLY A 170 -34.73 -2.46 20.58
C GLY A 170 -33.68 -1.53 19.96
N ARG A 171 -34.02 -0.26 19.68
CA ARG A 171 -33.05 0.73 19.19
C ARG A 171 -32.01 1.07 20.25
N ALA A 172 -32.42 1.24 21.51
CA ALA A 172 -31.50 1.52 22.61
C ALA A 172 -30.53 0.35 22.83
N GLN A 173 -31.04 -0.89 22.77
CA GLN A 173 -30.22 -2.09 22.87
C GLN A 173 -29.23 -2.21 21.70
N LEU A 174 -29.70 -2.00 20.47
CA LEU A 174 -28.85 -1.99 19.29
C LEU A 174 -27.75 -0.92 19.40
N ALA A 175 -28.09 0.30 19.80
CA ALA A 175 -27.11 1.38 19.96
C ALA A 175 -26.08 1.07 21.05
N LYS A 176 -26.49 0.47 22.16
CA LYS A 176 -25.56 0.03 23.22
C LYS A 176 -24.58 -1.02 22.69
N ARG A 177 -25.09 -2.05 22.00
CA ARG A 177 -24.26 -3.13 21.44
C ARG A 177 -23.32 -2.62 20.36
N MET A 178 -23.81 -1.76 19.47
CA MET A 178 -23.00 -1.17 18.40
C MET A 178 -21.87 -0.32 18.96
N ASN A 179 -22.14 0.54 19.95
CA ASN A 179 -21.07 1.35 20.53
C ASN A 179 -20.03 0.51 21.31
N ALA A 180 -20.40 -0.64 21.87
CA ALA A 180 -19.46 -1.56 22.52
C ALA A 180 -18.49 -2.26 21.55
N ILE A 181 -18.80 -2.31 20.24
CA ILE A 181 -17.87 -2.87 19.25
C ILE A 181 -16.60 -2.04 19.15
N LYS A 182 -16.69 -0.72 19.35
CA LYS A 182 -15.54 0.19 19.25
C LYS A 182 -14.40 -0.16 20.20
N ASP A 183 -14.73 -0.74 21.35
CA ASP A 183 -13.76 -1.12 22.36
C ASP A 183 -12.80 -2.21 21.84
N ASN A 184 -13.18 -2.94 20.79
CA ASN A 184 -12.38 -3.97 20.14
C ASN A 184 -11.79 -3.53 18.79
N LEU A 185 -11.98 -2.27 18.39
CA LEU A 185 -11.46 -1.75 17.13
C LEU A 185 -10.15 -0.96 17.32
N PRO A 186 -9.30 -0.86 16.27
CA PRO A 186 -8.12 -0.02 16.30
C PRO A 186 -8.42 1.44 16.66
N LEU A 187 -7.42 2.16 17.20
CA LEU A 187 -7.58 3.54 17.69
C LEU A 187 -8.16 4.52 16.66
N ILE A 188 -7.95 4.29 15.37
CA ILE A 188 -8.48 5.11 14.28
C ILE A 188 -10.02 5.17 14.27
N PHE A 189 -10.70 4.16 14.85
CA PHE A 189 -12.16 4.07 14.94
C PHE A 189 -12.74 4.68 16.23
N GLN A 190 -11.94 5.25 17.14
CA GLN A 190 -12.49 5.73 18.42
C GLN A 190 -13.49 6.89 18.26
N ASN A 191 -13.41 7.63 17.15
CA ASN A 191 -14.29 8.76 16.85
C ASN A 191 -15.59 8.38 16.13
N ILE A 192 -15.73 7.16 15.61
CA ILE A 192 -17.02 6.76 15.02
C ILE A 192 -18.06 6.64 16.13
N SER A 193 -19.35 6.73 15.81
CA SER A 193 -20.42 6.44 16.79
C SER A 193 -21.66 5.91 16.12
N TYR A 194 -22.41 5.10 16.88
CA TYR A 194 -23.72 4.64 16.47
C TYR A 194 -24.80 5.49 17.14
N GLY A 195 -25.57 6.21 16.33
CA GLY A 195 -26.59 7.14 16.78
C GLY A 195 -27.96 6.94 16.11
N LYS A 196 -28.78 7.99 16.12
CA LYS A 196 -30.13 7.97 15.53
C LYS A 196 -30.14 7.69 14.03
N THR A 197 -29.06 8.04 13.34
CA THR A 197 -28.85 7.87 11.89
C THR A 197 -28.01 6.65 11.55
N GLY A 198 -27.79 5.73 12.51
CA GLY A 198 -26.90 4.58 12.35
C GLY A 198 -25.43 4.93 12.61
N TRP A 199 -24.53 4.18 11.97
CA TRP A 199 -23.09 4.43 12.02
C TRP A 199 -22.69 5.65 11.20
N ASN A 200 -21.79 6.47 11.75
CA ASN A 200 -21.02 7.45 11.00
C ASN A 200 -19.54 7.02 10.94
N VAL A 201 -19.18 6.29 9.88
CA VAL A 201 -17.80 5.81 9.66
C VAL A 201 -16.91 6.86 9.00
N LEU A 202 -17.47 7.94 8.43
CA LEU A 202 -16.67 9.04 7.89
C LEU A 202 -15.86 9.79 8.96
N SER A 203 -16.16 9.56 10.25
CA SER A 203 -15.42 10.12 11.38
C SER A 203 -14.15 9.33 11.75
N VAL A 204 -13.80 8.26 11.03
CA VAL A 204 -12.52 7.56 11.22
C VAL A 204 -11.36 8.52 10.96
N LEU A 205 -10.38 8.53 11.87
CA LEU A 205 -9.18 9.35 11.71
C LEU A 205 -8.22 8.68 10.73
N ILE A 206 -8.16 9.22 9.51
CA ILE A 206 -7.14 8.86 8.53
C ILE A 206 -5.96 9.80 8.72
N THR A 207 -4.93 9.34 9.43
CA THR A 207 -3.65 10.05 9.56
C THR A 207 -2.57 9.28 8.82
N ALA A 208 -1.79 9.99 7.99
CA ALA A 208 -0.70 9.40 7.22
C ALA A 208 0.26 8.63 8.15
N GLY A 209 0.57 7.38 7.81
CA GLY A 209 1.45 6.50 8.58
C GLY A 209 0.83 5.80 9.80
N GLN A 210 -0.42 6.10 10.17
CA GLN A 210 -1.12 5.43 11.29
C GLN A 210 -2.30 4.55 10.86
N CYS A 211 -2.72 4.65 9.59
CA CYS A 211 -3.82 3.90 9.02
C CYS A 211 -3.31 3.14 7.79
N THR A 212 -3.34 1.80 7.85
CA THR A 212 -3.12 0.95 6.68
C THR A 212 -4.45 0.57 6.05
N GLU A 213 -4.41 0.15 4.78
CA GLU A 213 -5.62 -0.31 4.08
C GLU A 213 -6.28 -1.49 4.79
N ASP A 214 -5.48 -2.49 5.19
CA ASP A 214 -5.96 -3.69 5.89
C ASP A 214 -6.64 -3.35 7.20
N MET A 215 -6.02 -2.48 8.01
CA MET A 215 -6.61 -2.04 9.29
C MET A 215 -7.97 -1.37 9.08
N LEU A 216 -8.09 -0.50 8.08
CA LEU A 216 -9.33 0.18 7.76
C LEU A 216 -10.39 -0.82 7.26
N ARG A 217 -9.99 -1.70 6.34
CA ARG A 217 -10.84 -2.72 5.73
C ARG A 217 -11.38 -3.70 6.76
N GLU A 218 -10.51 -4.34 7.55
CA GLU A 218 -10.90 -5.28 8.59
C GLU A 218 -11.81 -4.63 9.63
N GLY A 219 -11.49 -3.40 10.06
CA GLY A 219 -12.32 -2.67 11.01
C GLY A 219 -13.73 -2.41 10.46
N LEU A 220 -13.86 -1.94 9.21
CA LEU A 220 -15.14 -1.72 8.56
C LEU A 220 -15.93 -3.01 8.33
N GLN A 221 -15.26 -4.08 7.91
CA GLN A 221 -15.86 -5.40 7.76
C GLN A 221 -16.39 -5.92 9.09
N ASN A 222 -15.63 -5.79 10.18
CA ASN A 222 -16.03 -6.20 11.52
C ASN A 222 -17.25 -5.41 12.02
N ILE A 223 -17.29 -4.09 11.78
CA ILE A 223 -18.45 -3.27 12.10
C ILE A 223 -19.68 -3.74 11.32
N LEU A 224 -19.56 -3.93 10.00
CA LEU A 224 -20.69 -4.34 9.16
C LEU A 224 -21.20 -5.73 9.53
N LYS A 225 -20.31 -6.70 9.77
CA LYS A 225 -20.63 -8.06 10.20
C LYS A 225 -21.39 -8.07 11.51
N SER A 226 -20.88 -7.35 12.50
CA SER A 226 -21.52 -7.24 13.81
C SER A 226 -22.89 -6.55 13.70
N PHE A 227 -22.99 -5.49 12.90
CA PHE A 227 -24.25 -4.79 12.65
C PHE A 227 -25.30 -5.70 11.99
N ILE A 228 -24.92 -6.43 10.95
CA ILE A 228 -25.81 -7.36 10.23
C ILE A 228 -26.31 -8.47 11.17
N ASN A 229 -25.42 -9.04 11.99
CA ASN A 229 -25.80 -10.08 12.96
C ASN A 229 -26.85 -9.57 13.97
N GLU A 230 -26.66 -8.36 14.49
CA GLU A 230 -27.62 -7.74 15.42
C GLU A 230 -28.95 -7.41 14.73
N MET A 231 -28.92 -6.94 13.48
CA MET A 231 -30.13 -6.69 12.70
C MET A 231 -30.91 -7.98 12.40
N LYS A 232 -30.23 -9.07 12.04
CA LYS A 232 -30.83 -10.40 11.85
C LYS A 232 -31.50 -10.90 13.13
N ALA A 233 -30.88 -10.66 14.30
CA ALA A 233 -31.45 -11.02 15.59
C ALA A 233 -32.73 -10.23 15.93
N ILE A 234 -32.82 -8.96 15.52
CA ILE A 234 -33.99 -8.09 15.78
C ILE A 234 -35.16 -8.42 14.84
N PHE A 235 -34.89 -8.54 13.54
CA PHE A 235 -35.96 -8.63 12.52
C PHE A 235 -36.36 -10.06 12.15
N LYS A 236 -35.62 -11.08 12.60
CA LYS A 236 -35.61 -12.43 12.02
C LYS A 236 -35.03 -12.42 10.59
N GLN A 237 -34.45 -13.54 10.19
CA GLN A 237 -33.63 -13.64 8.98
C GLN A 237 -34.39 -13.29 7.69
N GLU A 238 -35.63 -13.77 7.52
CA GLU A 238 -36.44 -13.53 6.32
C GLU A 238 -36.73 -12.03 6.09
N LEU A 239 -37.16 -11.33 7.14
CA LEU A 239 -37.47 -9.90 7.05
C LEU A 239 -36.21 -9.05 6.85
N PHE A 240 -35.08 -9.46 7.43
CA PHE A 240 -33.79 -8.83 7.17
C PHE A 240 -33.42 -8.90 5.67
N PHE A 241 -33.62 -10.05 5.02
CA PHE A 241 -33.31 -10.18 3.59
C PHE A 241 -34.21 -9.31 2.72
N GLU A 242 -35.51 -9.21 3.03
CA GLU A 242 -36.42 -8.29 2.32
C GLU A 242 -36.01 -6.83 2.48
N ILE A 243 -35.56 -6.44 3.69
CA ILE A 243 -35.00 -5.12 3.96
C ILE A 243 -33.74 -4.88 3.12
N ALA A 244 -32.79 -5.82 3.13
CA ALA A 244 -31.53 -5.70 2.40
C ALA A 244 -31.77 -5.62 0.88
N LYS A 245 -32.65 -6.47 0.35
CA LYS A 245 -33.05 -6.48 -1.06
C LYS A 245 -33.68 -5.15 -1.49
N LYS A 246 -34.50 -4.54 -0.64
CA LYS A 246 -35.21 -3.29 -0.98
C LYS A 246 -34.35 -2.04 -0.82
N LEU A 247 -33.45 -2.01 0.17
CA LEU A 247 -32.76 -0.78 0.56
C LEU A 247 -31.27 -0.78 0.26
N VAL A 248 -30.62 -1.94 0.44
CA VAL A 248 -29.16 -2.06 0.36
C VAL A 248 -28.72 -2.52 -1.03
N TYR A 249 -29.31 -3.58 -1.58
CA TYR A 249 -28.91 -4.13 -2.87
C TYR A 249 -28.97 -3.12 -4.02
N PRO A 250 -29.98 -2.23 -4.13
CA PRO A 250 -29.98 -1.20 -5.17
C PRO A 250 -28.79 -0.24 -5.06
N LYS A 251 -28.31 0.02 -3.84
CA LYS A 251 -27.14 0.86 -3.59
C LYS A 251 -25.84 0.13 -3.96
N LEU A 252 -25.72 -1.14 -3.58
CA LEU A 252 -24.58 -1.97 -3.97
C LEU A 252 -24.48 -2.13 -5.49
N LEU A 253 -25.60 -2.32 -6.18
CA LEU A 253 -25.61 -2.45 -7.63
C LEU A 253 -25.24 -1.12 -8.32
N ALA A 254 -25.70 0.02 -7.79
CA ALA A 254 -25.35 1.32 -8.34
C ALA A 254 -23.84 1.62 -8.22
N ASP A 255 -23.22 1.20 -7.11
CA ASP A 255 -21.79 1.41 -6.83
C ASP A 255 -20.92 0.17 -7.14
N TRP A 256 -21.43 -0.79 -7.93
CA TRP A 256 -20.80 -2.10 -8.11
C TRP A 256 -19.38 -2.04 -8.66
N ILE A 257 -19.11 -1.13 -9.60
CA ILE A 257 -17.78 -0.94 -10.18
C ILE A 257 -16.79 -0.55 -9.08
N ARG A 258 -17.14 0.46 -8.28
CA ARG A 258 -16.33 0.96 -7.16
C ARG A 258 -16.10 -0.13 -6.10
N ILE A 259 -17.13 -0.93 -5.82
CA ILE A 259 -17.06 -2.06 -4.87
C ILE A 259 -16.03 -3.10 -5.33
N ARG A 260 -15.98 -3.41 -6.63
CA ARG A 260 -15.01 -4.35 -7.20
C ARG A 260 -13.60 -3.78 -7.21
N GLU A 261 -13.43 -2.52 -7.59
CA GLU A 261 -12.13 -1.83 -7.57
C GLU A 261 -11.55 -1.75 -6.15
N LEU A 262 -12.42 -1.67 -5.14
CA LEU A 262 -12.04 -1.70 -3.72
C LEU A 262 -11.90 -3.11 -3.16
N GLU A 263 -12.10 -4.18 -3.94
CA GLU A 263 -11.97 -5.58 -3.51
C GLU A 263 -12.79 -5.93 -2.26
N ILE A 264 -14.02 -5.40 -2.16
CA ILE A 264 -14.96 -5.71 -1.06
C ILE A 264 -16.17 -6.53 -1.53
N ASP A 265 -16.29 -6.80 -2.83
CA ASP A 265 -17.38 -7.57 -3.43
C ASP A 265 -17.55 -8.96 -2.79
N SER A 266 -16.46 -9.71 -2.65
CA SER A 266 -16.48 -11.07 -2.10
C SER A 266 -17.01 -11.11 -0.67
N PHE A 267 -16.55 -10.17 0.17
CA PHE A 267 -17.03 -10.02 1.55
C PHE A 267 -18.52 -9.64 1.61
N LEU A 268 -18.96 -8.69 0.76
CA LEU A 268 -20.36 -8.31 0.71
C LEU A 268 -21.25 -9.46 0.24
N VAL A 269 -20.81 -10.25 -0.72
CA VAL A 269 -21.55 -11.45 -1.17
C VAL A 269 -21.65 -12.46 -0.02
N GLU A 270 -20.55 -12.72 0.70
CA GLU A 270 -20.55 -13.64 1.85
C GLU A 270 -21.51 -13.18 2.96
N ILE A 271 -21.46 -11.90 3.34
CA ILE A 271 -22.23 -11.40 4.49
C ILE A 271 -23.74 -11.34 4.23
N PHE A 272 -24.13 -11.17 2.96
CA PHE A 272 -25.52 -11.06 2.54
C PHE A 272 -26.10 -12.36 1.99
N LEU A 273 -25.30 -13.41 1.79
CA LEU A 273 -25.78 -14.75 1.45
C LEU A 273 -25.69 -15.76 2.61
N SER A 274 -24.87 -15.48 3.63
CA SER A 274 -24.91 -16.18 4.94
C SER A 274 -26.10 -15.75 5.78
#